data_AF-A0A9X0JYF4-F1
#
_entry.id   AF-A0A9X0JYF4-F1
#
_cell.length_a   1.000
_cell.length_b   1.000
_cell.length_c   1.000
_cell.angle_alpha   90.00
_cell.angle_beta   90.00
_cell.angle_gamma   90.00
#
_symmetry.space_group_name_H-M   'P 1'
#
loop_
_entity.id
_entity.type
_entity.pdbx_description
1 polymer ?
#
loop_
_entity_poly.entity_id
_entity_poly.type
_entity_poly.pdbx_seq_one_letter_code
_entity_poly.pdbx_strand_id
1 'polypeptide(L)'
;MNCKEHILTPTKFPFEIHEFQGYIYNDYLNLQYYNEDINGILKITVSPVQNKLGFYVHRGAKFYSFKNNMNALYNPHFDSAYELIFQKNGFQYTIAIGNKRYIQGKYNVKDLIKIAESMN
;
A
#
# COMPACT_ATOMS: atom_id res chain seq x y z
N MET A 1 27.10 9.72 -4.96
CA MET A 1 25.84 10.47 -4.89
C MET A 1 25.03 9.87 -3.75
N ASN A 2 25.09 10.44 -2.55
CA ASN A 2 24.40 9.91 -1.37
C ASN A 2 23.13 10.71 -1.10
N CYS A 3 22.15 10.60 -1.99
CA CYS A 3 20.77 10.88 -1.59
C CYS A 3 20.32 9.65 -0.81
N LYS A 4 20.20 9.75 0.52
CA LYS A 4 19.32 8.86 1.27
C LYS A 4 17.92 9.15 0.76
N GLU A 5 17.46 8.39 -0.25
CA GLU A 5 16.07 8.48 -0.63
C GLU A 5 15.26 7.94 0.55
N HIS A 6 14.50 8.82 1.19
CA HIS A 6 13.63 8.46 2.29
C HIS A 6 12.50 7.59 1.73
N ILE A 7 12.54 6.30 2.07
CA ILE A 7 11.41 5.40 1.85
C ILE A 7 10.24 5.94 2.65
N LEU A 8 9.12 6.19 1.97
CA LEU A 8 7.94 6.69 2.64
C LEU A 8 7.40 5.65 3.62
N THR A 9 6.99 6.09 4.82
CA THR A 9 6.29 5.24 5.80
C THR A 9 4.99 5.90 6.25
N PRO A 10 3.91 5.15 6.53
CA PRO A 10 2.66 5.77 6.96
C PRO A 10 2.78 6.38 8.35
N THR A 11 2.20 7.56 8.51
CA THR A 11 2.08 8.23 9.82
C THR A 11 0.69 8.14 10.41
N LYS A 12 -0.29 7.64 9.63
CA LYS A 12 -1.68 7.47 10.07
C LYS A 12 -2.20 6.11 9.64
N PHE A 13 -2.85 5.44 10.58
CA PHE A 13 -3.51 4.15 10.37
C PHE A 13 -4.99 4.30 10.71
N PRO A 14 -5.90 3.66 9.96
CA PRO A 14 -7.32 3.68 10.25
C PRO A 14 -7.72 2.66 11.34
N PHE A 15 -6.74 2.16 12.09
CA PHE A 15 -6.87 1.13 13.10
C PHE A 15 -5.66 1.12 14.03
N GLU A 16 -5.76 0.42 15.16
CA GLU A 16 -4.67 0.32 16.14
C GLU A 16 -3.66 -0.77 15.74
N ILE A 17 -2.38 -0.42 15.72
CA ILE A 17 -1.31 -1.38 15.40
C ILE A 17 -0.94 -2.13 16.68
N HIS A 18 -1.06 -3.45 16.64
CA HIS A 18 -0.71 -4.31 17.77
C HIS A 18 0.72 -4.84 17.64
N GLU A 19 1.11 -5.21 16.43
CA GLU A 19 2.44 -5.73 16.13
C GLU A 19 2.93 -5.16 14.80
N PHE A 20 4.25 -4.99 14.71
CA PHE A 20 4.93 -4.56 13.50
C PHE A 20 6.13 -5.45 13.23
N GLN A 21 6.26 -5.88 11.98
CA GLN A 21 7.48 -6.52 11.50
C GLN A 21 7.90 -5.95 10.15
N GLY A 22 9.20 -5.96 9.90
CA GLY A 22 9.75 -5.55 8.63
C GLY A 22 10.94 -6.41 8.25
N TYR A 23 11.07 -6.68 6.96
CA TYR A 23 12.24 -7.36 6.42
C TYR A 23 12.63 -6.80 5.06
N ILE A 24 13.90 -6.89 4.74
CA ILE A 24 14.45 -6.59 3.41
C ILE A 24 14.84 -7.91 2.79
N TYR A 25 14.42 -8.14 1.55
CA TYR A 25 14.82 -9.31 0.78
C TYR A 25 15.10 -8.90 -0.65
N ASN A 26 16.33 -9.16 -1.12
CA ASN A 26 16.85 -8.65 -2.39
C ASN A 26 16.71 -7.12 -2.48
N ASP A 27 15.94 -6.65 -3.45
CA ASP A 27 15.72 -5.25 -3.79
C ASP A 27 14.38 -4.70 -3.26
N TYR A 28 13.65 -5.45 -2.42
CA TYR A 28 12.40 -4.96 -1.83
C TYR A 28 12.39 -4.94 -0.30
N LEU A 29 11.73 -3.92 0.22
CA LEU A 29 11.36 -3.78 1.62
C LEU A 29 9.93 -4.28 1.81
N ASN A 30 9.71 -5.04 2.87
CA ASN A 30 8.39 -5.44 3.32
C ASN A 30 8.12 -4.92 4.73
N LEU A 31 7.00 -4.24 4.92
CA LEU A 31 6.51 -3.77 6.21
C LEU A 31 5.13 -4.38 6.44
N GLN A 32 4.91 -4.95 7.61
CA GLN A 32 3.66 -5.58 7.99
C GLN A 32 3.21 -5.04 9.34
N TYR A 33 1.99 -4.53 9.36
CA TYR A 33 1.32 -3.98 10.53
C TYR A 33 0.13 -4.89 10.83
N TYR A 34 0.18 -5.56 11.96
CA TYR A 34 -0.87 -6.45 12.43
C TYR A 34 -1.91 -5.67 13.20
N ASN A 35 -3.16 -6.05 12.99
CA ASN A 35 -4.29 -5.44 13.66
C ASN A 35 -5.36 -6.50 13.94
N GLU A 36 -5.84 -6.53 15.19
CA GLU A 36 -6.89 -7.44 15.64
C GLU A 36 -8.26 -7.10 15.03
N ASP A 37 -8.56 -5.82 14.79
CA ASP A 37 -9.85 -5.37 14.21
C ASP A 37 -10.14 -5.91 12.80
N ILE A 38 -9.09 -6.24 12.04
CA ILE A 38 -9.17 -6.87 10.72
C ILE A 38 -8.82 -8.35 10.74
N ASN A 39 -8.40 -8.87 11.90
CA ASN A 39 -7.84 -10.21 12.03
C ASN A 39 -6.88 -10.51 10.87
N GLY A 40 -5.92 -9.62 10.65
CA GLY A 40 -5.21 -9.54 9.38
C GLY A 40 -4.06 -8.54 9.39
N ILE A 41 -3.55 -8.25 8.20
CA ILE A 41 -2.30 -7.52 8.02
C ILE A 41 -2.51 -6.38 7.04
N LEU A 42 -2.06 -5.19 7.41
CA LEU A 42 -1.69 -4.16 6.45
C LEU A 42 -0.25 -4.39 6.03
N LYS A 43 -0.05 -4.67 4.74
CA LYS A 43 1.25 -4.93 4.15
C LYS A 43 1.63 -3.75 3.25
N ILE A 44 2.85 -3.25 3.41
CA ILE A 44 3.46 -2.27 2.52
C ILE A 44 4.70 -2.91 1.92
N THR A 45 4.72 -2.99 0.60
CA THR A 45 5.88 -3.46 -0.16
C THR A 45 6.46 -2.31 -0.93
N VAL A 46 7.77 -2.11 -0.82
CA VAL A 46 8.49 -1.06 -1.53
C VAL A 46 9.59 -1.72 -2.36
N SER A 47 9.62 -1.44 -3.65
CA SER A 47 10.65 -1.93 -4.58
C SER A 47 11.00 -0.85 -5.59
N PRO A 48 12.14 -0.93 -6.28
CA PRO A 48 12.40 -0.12 -7.46
C PRO A 48 11.27 -0.21 -8.48
N VAL A 49 10.97 0.90 -9.16
CA VAL A 49 10.02 0.90 -10.29
C VAL A 49 10.59 0.06 -11.42
N GLN A 50 9.92 -1.05 -11.75
CA GLN A 50 10.25 -1.88 -12.91
C GLN A 50 9.37 -1.57 -14.13
N ASN A 51 8.10 -1.23 -13.90
CA ASN A 51 7.11 -0.96 -14.95
C ASN A 51 6.29 0.30 -14.61
N LYS A 52 5.75 0.96 -15.62
CA LYS A 52 4.79 2.07 -15.40
C LYS A 52 3.52 1.55 -14.73
N LEU A 53 2.86 2.37 -13.92
CA LEU A 53 1.65 2.01 -13.17
C LEU A 53 0.56 1.34 -14.02
N GLY A 54 0.40 1.74 -15.28
CA GLY A 54 -0.57 1.17 -16.22
C GLY A 54 -0.37 -0.32 -16.57
N PHE A 55 0.79 -0.90 -16.30
CA PHE A 55 1.04 -2.33 -16.52
C PHE A 55 0.44 -3.24 -15.44
N TYR A 56 0.02 -2.66 -14.30
CA TYR A 56 -0.59 -3.41 -13.19
C TYR A 56 -2.13 -3.37 -13.21
N VAL A 57 -2.72 -2.93 -14.33
CA VAL A 57 -4.18 -2.80 -14.47
C VAL A 57 -4.80 -4.17 -14.64
N HIS A 58 -5.56 -4.60 -13.63
CA HIS A 58 -6.38 -5.81 -13.67
C HIS A 58 -7.86 -5.49 -13.90
N ARG A 59 -8.69 -6.54 -14.07
CA ARG A 59 -10.14 -6.36 -14.26
C ARG A 59 -10.75 -5.59 -13.09
N GLY A 60 -11.40 -4.47 -13.39
CA GLY A 60 -12.07 -3.62 -12.40
C GLY A 60 -11.13 -2.65 -11.66
N ALA A 61 -9.85 -2.58 -12.05
CA ALA A 61 -8.93 -1.60 -11.49
C ALA A 61 -9.37 -0.16 -11.77
N LYS A 62 -9.06 0.75 -10.85
CA LYS A 62 -9.43 2.16 -10.93
C LYS A 62 -8.25 3.04 -10.59
N PHE A 63 -8.02 4.07 -11.41
CA PHE A 63 -7.05 5.11 -11.08
C PHE A 63 -7.64 6.14 -10.12
N TYR A 64 -6.82 6.60 -9.20
CA TYR A 64 -7.09 7.68 -8.26
C TYR A 64 -5.95 8.69 -8.31
N SER A 65 -6.24 9.95 -8.00
CA SER A 65 -5.22 10.97 -7.80
C SER A 65 -5.22 11.39 -6.35
N PHE A 66 -4.05 11.38 -5.72
CA PHE A 66 -3.84 11.91 -4.37
C PHE A 66 -3.88 13.44 -4.38
N LYS A 67 -4.03 14.05 -3.21
CA LYS A 67 -4.03 15.52 -3.05
C LYS A 67 -2.81 16.23 -3.63
N ASN A 68 -1.67 15.55 -3.72
CA ASN A 68 -0.43 16.07 -4.31
C ASN A 68 -0.29 15.74 -5.81
N ASN A 69 -1.38 15.40 -6.49
CA ASN A 69 -1.46 15.02 -7.90
C ASN A 69 -0.68 13.76 -8.29
N MET A 70 -0.20 12.97 -7.32
CA MET A 70 0.35 11.64 -7.62
C MET A 70 -0.78 10.67 -7.95
N ASN A 71 -0.58 9.85 -8.98
CA ASN A 71 -1.56 8.85 -9.38
C ASN A 71 -1.34 7.54 -8.63
N ALA A 72 -2.43 6.88 -8.31
CA ALA A 72 -2.46 5.56 -7.71
C ALA A 72 -3.45 4.65 -8.45
N LEU A 73 -3.16 3.36 -8.45
CA LEU A 73 -3.97 2.33 -9.04
C LEU A 73 -4.54 1.46 -7.94
N TYR A 74 -5.85 1.43 -7.82
CA TYR A 74 -6.56 0.52 -6.93
C TYR A 74 -6.96 -0.74 -7.69
N ASN A 75 -6.57 -1.90 -7.18
CA ASN A 75 -6.87 -3.20 -7.73
C ASN A 75 -7.85 -3.95 -6.81
N PRO A 76 -9.16 -4.01 -7.14
CA PRO A 76 -10.14 -4.74 -6.34
C PRO A 76 -10.11 -6.25 -6.62
N HIS A 77 -9.35 -6.71 -7.62
CA HIS A 77 -9.42 -8.08 -8.11
C HIS A 77 -8.85 -9.10 -7.13
N PHE A 78 -7.96 -8.70 -6.23
CA PHE A 78 -7.39 -9.63 -5.24
C PHE A 78 -8.50 -10.12 -4.29
N ASP A 79 -8.74 -11.43 -4.25
CA ASP A 79 -9.77 -12.03 -3.40
C ASP A 79 -9.41 -11.94 -1.91
N SER A 80 -8.12 -11.93 -1.60
CA SER A 80 -7.60 -11.93 -0.24
C SER A 80 -7.38 -10.53 0.35
N ALA A 81 -7.27 -9.49 -0.49
CA ALA A 81 -6.87 -8.15 -0.05
C ALA A 81 -7.44 -7.02 -0.93
N TYR A 82 -7.54 -5.84 -0.35
CA TYR A 82 -7.66 -4.59 -1.11
C TYR A 82 -6.26 -4.04 -1.36
N GLU A 83 -5.92 -3.71 -2.61
CA GLU A 83 -4.58 -3.27 -3.00
C GLU A 83 -4.60 -1.89 -3.66
N LEU A 84 -3.66 -1.04 -3.26
CA LEU A 84 -3.38 0.26 -3.86
C LEU A 84 -1.88 0.36 -4.21
N ILE A 85 -1.58 0.68 -5.47
CA ILE A 85 -0.21 0.83 -5.99
C ILE A 85 0.02 2.29 -6.35
N PHE A 86 1.15 2.87 -5.97
CA PHE A 86 1.59 4.17 -6.48
C PHE A 86 3.12 4.21 -6.63
N GLN A 87 3.63 5.23 -7.32
CA GLN A 87 5.06 5.36 -7.61
C GLN A 87 5.55 6.75 -7.21
N LYS A 88 6.70 6.83 -6.53
CA LYS A 88 7.33 8.09 -6.11
C LYS A 88 8.83 7.91 -5.99
N ASN A 89 9.59 8.89 -6.50
CA ASN A 89 11.06 8.94 -6.38
C ASN A 89 11.75 7.62 -6.77
N GLY A 90 11.39 7.03 -7.91
CA GLY A 90 11.99 5.77 -8.36
C GLY A 90 11.52 4.49 -7.65
N PHE A 91 10.66 4.60 -6.63
CA PHE A 91 10.08 3.46 -5.91
C PHE A 91 8.61 3.24 -6.26
N GLN A 92 8.23 1.97 -6.31
CA GLN A 92 6.85 1.50 -6.30
C GLN A 92 6.46 1.10 -4.89
N TYR A 93 5.31 1.62 -4.45
CA TYR A 93 4.70 1.33 -3.18
C TYR A 93 3.41 0.55 -3.45
N THR A 94 3.31 -0.65 -2.87
CA THR A 94 2.09 -1.45 -2.87
C THR A 94 1.58 -1.55 -1.44
N ILE A 95 0.40 -0.97 -1.18
CA ILE A 95 -0.30 -1.04 0.10
C ILE A 95 -1.45 -2.04 -0.05
N ALA A 96 -1.47 -3.08 0.79
CA ALA A 96 -2.50 -4.10 0.79
C ALA A 96 -3.09 -4.29 2.19
N ILE A 97 -4.42 -4.23 2.31
CA ILE A 97 -5.14 -4.64 3.53
C ILE A 97 -5.71 -6.03 3.28
N GLY A 98 -5.18 -7.02 4.00
CA GLY A 98 -5.57 -8.42 3.90
C GLY A 98 -6.88 -8.77 4.61
N ASN A 99 -7.24 -10.05 4.53
CA ASN A 99 -8.47 -10.62 5.08
C ASN A 99 -9.76 -9.97 4.56
N LYS A 100 -9.81 -9.72 3.24
CA LYS A 100 -10.92 -9.06 2.54
C LYS A 100 -12.30 -9.65 2.84
N ARG A 101 -12.39 -10.97 2.96
CA ARG A 101 -13.66 -11.67 3.28
C ARG A 101 -14.16 -11.36 4.69
N TYR A 102 -13.25 -11.23 5.67
CA TYR A 102 -13.61 -10.91 7.05
C TYR A 102 -13.95 -9.43 7.22
N ILE A 103 -13.18 -8.54 6.60
CA ILE A 103 -13.42 -7.10 6.72
C ILE A 103 -14.71 -6.65 6.04
N GLN A 104 -15.27 -7.40 5.08
CA GLN A 104 -16.59 -7.15 4.44
C GLN A 104 -16.82 -5.68 4.01
N GLY A 105 -15.78 -4.97 3.58
CA GLY A 105 -15.87 -3.56 3.18
C GLY A 105 -15.76 -2.53 4.32
N LYS A 106 -15.53 -2.96 5.57
CA LYS A 106 -15.15 -2.10 6.71
C LYS A 106 -14.00 -1.18 6.37
N TYR A 107 -13.05 -1.69 5.58
CA TYR A 107 -12.00 -0.89 4.93
C TYR A 107 -12.23 -0.90 3.43
N ASN A 108 -11.93 0.23 2.80
CA ASN A 108 -12.10 0.41 1.37
C ASN A 108 -10.94 1.24 0.79
N VAL A 109 -11.03 1.52 -0.51
CA VAL A 109 -10.02 2.30 -1.23
C VAL A 109 -9.72 3.67 -0.62
N LYS A 110 -10.71 4.34 -0.01
CA LYS A 110 -10.48 5.65 0.64
C LYS A 110 -9.55 5.53 1.84
N ASP A 111 -9.59 4.40 2.55
CA ASP A 111 -8.72 4.16 3.70
C ASP A 111 -7.29 3.88 3.24
N LEU A 112 -7.12 3.08 2.18
CA LEU A 112 -5.82 2.89 1.51
C LEU A 112 -5.24 4.22 1.01
N ILE A 113 -6.06 5.09 0.41
CA ILE A 113 -5.65 6.43 -0.04
C ILE A 113 -5.21 7.28 1.15
N LYS A 114 -5.96 7.29 2.26
CA LYS A 114 -5.57 8.05 3.47
C LYS A 114 -4.22 7.57 4.04
N ILE A 115 -3.97 6.26 4.05
CA ILE A 115 -2.68 5.69 4.46
C ILE A 115 -1.59 6.23 3.53
N ALA A 116 -1.76 6.09 2.21
CA ALA A 116 -0.79 6.55 1.21
C ALA A 116 -0.50 8.06 1.31
N GLU A 117 -1.53 8.88 1.46
CA GLU A 117 -1.41 10.34 1.62
C GLU A 117 -0.71 10.75 2.93
N SER A 118 -0.73 9.88 3.95
CA SER A 118 -0.04 10.13 5.21
C SER A 118 1.45 9.80 5.17
N MET A 119 1.93 9.15 4.11
CA MET A 119 3.31 8.66 4.08
C MET A 119 4.30 9.81 3.80
N ASN A 120 5.31 9.94 4.65
CA ASN A 120 6.35 10.98 4.54
C ASN A 120 7.76 10.40 4.64
#